data_AF-A0A538FXT9-F1
#
_entry.id   AF-A0A538FXT9-F1
#
_cell.length_a   1.000
_cell.length_b   1.000
_cell.length_c   1.000
_cell.angle_alpha   90.00
_cell.angle_beta   90.00
_cell.angle_gamma   90.00
#
_symmetry.space_group_name_H-M   'P 1'
#
loop_
_entity.id
_entity.type
_entity.pdbx_description
1 polymer ?
#
loop_
_entity_poly.entity_id
_entity_poly.type
_entity_poly.pdbx_seq_one_letter_code
_entity_poly.pdbx_strand_id
1 'polypeptide(L)'
;MRSVLAAAAALTRLHAGGSGTPWRTARPSDSVAKPSAVSETWDFRAVAPNGRRAIVVRFWTKDNPYYIEWLWYQRRGVASYTVRVEPAAHSGPGVSMKEPFGHGSIRHVGSRWLLDAYGSTNASRAHLVLRALRRGLTVGPLPASDGRAAWLSVVATGLVDGVVETPSGTISLRGWYGAHVHEWATYRHSDSRAYVRRDLALIWRSQHDIRLVWGLEPFRGPAQVTEPDDSVWRGVRARLGASRSACAARVRRWRLQPGPLSYVVPTTRLRASCGGAPLAVRHPDGGVGGTPWVFGETFTGLATSNIGGVGFLEETVPAW
;
A
#
# COMPACT_ATOMS: atom_id res chain seq x y z
N MET A 1 -18.71 14.41 35.37
CA MET A 1 -17.25 14.17 35.56
C MET A 1 -16.78 12.72 35.36
N ARG A 2 -17.66 11.69 35.34
CA ARG A 2 -17.26 10.28 35.13
C ARG A 2 -16.86 9.92 33.68
N SER A 3 -17.35 10.67 32.69
CA SER A 3 -17.12 10.43 31.26
C SER A 3 -15.74 10.90 30.75
N VAL A 4 -15.14 11.91 31.38
CA VAL A 4 -13.81 12.42 31.01
C VAL A 4 -12.69 11.49 31.51
N LEU A 5 -12.90 10.87 32.69
CA LEU A 5 -11.96 9.89 33.25
C LEU A 5 -11.91 8.57 32.45
N ALA A 6 -13.01 8.17 31.80
CA ALA A 6 -13.03 6.98 30.94
C ALA A 6 -12.24 7.18 29.62
N ALA A 7 -12.29 8.38 29.04
CA ALA A 7 -11.49 8.73 27.86
C ALA A 7 -10.00 8.83 28.20
N ALA A 8 -9.65 9.42 29.35
CA ALA A 8 -8.28 9.49 29.82
C ALA A 8 -7.70 8.11 30.22
N ALA A 9 -8.52 7.22 30.78
CA ALA A 9 -8.14 5.82 31.06
C ALA A 9 -7.94 4.98 29.77
N ALA A 10 -8.72 5.25 28.72
CA ALA A 10 -8.53 4.61 27.40
C ALA A 10 -7.25 5.12 26.70
N LEU A 11 -6.91 6.40 26.85
CA LEU A 11 -5.68 7.00 26.33
C LEU A 11 -4.43 6.57 27.12
N THR A 12 -4.53 6.38 28.43
CA THR A 12 -3.40 5.89 29.25
C THR A 12 -3.14 4.40 29.08
N ARG A 13 -4.16 3.56 28.79
CA ARG A 13 -3.94 2.16 28.37
C ARG A 13 -3.36 2.01 26.96
N LEU A 14 -3.46 3.06 26.12
CA LEU A 14 -2.74 3.13 24.84
C LEU A 14 -1.27 3.54 25.01
N HIS A 15 -0.91 4.18 26.13
CA HIS A 15 0.47 4.62 26.43
C HIS A 15 1.21 3.72 27.43
N ALA A 16 0.51 2.95 28.25
CA ALA A 16 1.11 2.06 29.25
C ALA A 16 0.78 0.59 28.93
N GLY A 17 1.74 -0.12 28.33
CA GLY A 17 1.90 -1.56 28.55
C GLY A 17 1.06 -2.55 27.71
N GLY A 18 0.56 -2.16 26.54
CA GLY A 18 0.02 -3.09 25.54
C GLY A 18 0.86 -3.09 24.26
N SER A 19 1.87 -3.94 24.16
CA SER A 19 2.86 -3.99 23.07
C SER A 19 2.30 -4.51 21.72
N GLY A 20 1.20 -3.97 21.23
CA GLY A 20 0.56 -4.40 19.99
C GLY A 20 0.22 -3.24 19.07
N THR A 21 0.61 -3.33 17.81
CA THR A 21 0.10 -2.46 16.75
C THR A 21 -1.44 -2.52 16.75
N PRO A 22 -2.19 -1.43 16.84
CA PRO A 22 -3.66 -1.49 16.82
C PRO A 22 -4.18 -1.85 15.43
N TRP A 23 -5.19 -2.72 15.38
CA TRP A 23 -5.92 -3.05 14.15
C TRP A 23 -7.40 -3.33 14.42
N ARG A 24 -8.22 -3.20 13.38
CA ARG A 24 -9.64 -3.57 13.39
C ARG A 24 -10.09 -3.98 11.99
N THR A 25 -11.27 -4.59 11.90
CA THR A 25 -11.92 -4.81 10.61
C THR A 25 -12.14 -3.49 9.88
N ALA A 26 -11.77 -3.45 8.61
CA ALA A 26 -11.97 -2.28 7.77
C ALA A 26 -13.46 -2.05 7.47
N ARG A 27 -13.82 -0.79 7.32
CA ARG A 27 -15.14 -0.28 6.93
C ARG A 27 -14.98 0.59 5.68
N PRO A 28 -16.01 0.72 4.83
CA PRO A 28 -15.93 1.64 3.70
C PRO A 28 -15.53 3.06 4.09
N SER A 29 -16.07 3.58 5.21
CA SER A 29 -15.74 4.89 5.77
C SER A 29 -14.26 5.11 6.09
N ASP A 30 -13.44 4.06 6.10
CA ASP A 30 -12.00 4.19 6.30
C ASP A 30 -11.30 4.71 5.04
N SER A 31 -11.92 4.51 3.87
CA SER A 31 -11.48 5.08 2.60
C SER A 31 -12.15 6.43 2.37
N VAL A 32 -11.60 7.47 3.00
CA VAL A 32 -11.96 8.88 2.80
C VAL A 32 -10.72 9.71 3.05
N ALA A 33 -10.57 10.84 2.36
CA ALA A 33 -9.52 11.84 2.61
C ALA A 33 -9.36 12.13 4.10
N LYS A 34 -8.11 12.10 4.57
CA LYS A 34 -7.75 12.40 5.95
C LYS A 34 -7.27 13.85 6.03
N PRO A 35 -7.98 14.73 6.74
CA PRO A 35 -7.59 16.15 6.87
C PRO A 35 -6.19 16.35 7.48
N SER A 36 -5.73 15.42 8.32
CA SER A 36 -4.42 15.46 8.95
C SER A 36 -3.32 14.74 8.17
N ALA A 37 -3.64 14.13 7.02
CA ALA A 37 -2.65 13.44 6.22
C ALA A 37 -1.81 14.43 5.42
N VAL A 38 -0.50 14.23 5.48
CA VAL A 38 0.49 14.95 4.69
C VAL A 38 0.84 14.16 3.43
N SER A 39 0.74 12.84 3.50
CA SER A 39 0.80 11.93 2.36
C SER A 39 -0.31 10.91 2.45
N GLU A 40 -0.96 10.65 1.32
CA GLU A 40 -2.14 9.80 1.23
C GLU A 40 -2.16 9.07 -0.12
N THR A 41 -2.58 7.81 -0.12
CA THR A 41 -2.65 6.98 -1.33
C THR A 41 -3.89 6.10 -1.29
N TRP A 42 -4.69 6.13 -2.34
CA TRP A 42 -5.78 5.20 -2.61
C TRP A 42 -5.45 4.40 -3.84
N ASP A 43 -5.56 3.08 -3.78
CA ASP A 43 -5.27 2.28 -4.94
C ASP A 43 -6.21 1.08 -5.10
N PHE A 44 -6.33 0.63 -6.34
CA PHE A 44 -6.77 -0.72 -6.65
C PHE A 44 -5.56 -1.52 -7.09
N ARG A 45 -5.38 -2.68 -6.47
CA ARG A 45 -4.39 -3.68 -6.89
C ARG A 45 -5.14 -4.88 -7.42
N ALA A 46 -4.73 -5.39 -8.57
CA ALA A 46 -5.26 -6.62 -9.11
C ALA A 46 -4.16 -7.50 -9.69
N VAL A 47 -4.26 -8.81 -9.45
CA VAL A 47 -3.34 -9.82 -9.97
C VAL A 47 -4.14 -10.91 -10.67
N ALA A 48 -3.68 -11.31 -11.85
CA ALA A 48 -4.27 -12.41 -12.59
C ALA A 48 -4.26 -13.70 -11.74
N PRO A 49 -5.27 -14.59 -11.83
CA PRO A 49 -5.31 -15.82 -11.05
C PRO A 49 -4.09 -16.74 -11.24
N ASN A 50 -3.49 -16.69 -12.45
CA ASN A 50 -2.26 -17.42 -12.76
C ASN A 50 -0.98 -16.74 -12.23
N GLY A 51 -1.10 -15.58 -11.59
CA GLY A 51 0.01 -14.80 -11.08
C GLY A 51 1.01 -14.43 -12.16
N ARG A 52 0.63 -14.10 -13.40
CA ARG A 52 1.62 -13.69 -14.43
C ARG A 52 1.55 -12.21 -14.81
N ARG A 53 0.47 -11.54 -14.40
CA ARG A 53 0.18 -10.15 -14.71
C ARG A 53 -0.43 -9.49 -13.49
N ALA A 54 -0.10 -8.23 -13.27
CA ALA A 54 -0.68 -7.44 -12.20
C ALA A 54 -0.84 -5.99 -12.67
N ILE A 55 -1.80 -5.29 -12.08
CA ILE A 55 -1.98 -3.85 -12.27
C ILE A 55 -2.20 -3.18 -10.92
N VAL A 56 -1.73 -1.94 -10.82
CA VAL A 56 -2.11 -1.01 -9.76
C VAL A 56 -2.54 0.28 -10.43
N VAL A 57 -3.71 0.78 -10.08
CA VAL A 57 -4.12 2.14 -10.41
C VAL A 57 -4.27 2.87 -9.10
N ARG A 58 -3.46 3.92 -8.91
CA ARG A 58 -3.37 4.65 -7.65
C ARG A 58 -3.62 6.13 -7.82
N PHE A 59 -4.28 6.72 -6.84
CA PHE A 59 -4.37 8.15 -6.62
C PHE A 59 -3.55 8.48 -5.38
N TRP A 60 -2.62 9.41 -5.49
CA TRP A 60 -1.70 9.67 -4.39
C TRP A 60 -1.29 11.13 -4.31
N THR A 61 -0.92 11.54 -3.10
CA THR A 61 -0.23 12.79 -2.82
C THR A 61 0.95 12.51 -1.92
N LYS A 62 2.08 13.09 -2.29
CA LYS A 62 3.28 13.16 -1.45
C LYS A 62 3.64 14.63 -1.35
N ASP A 63 3.38 15.21 -0.19
CA ASP A 63 3.77 16.59 0.14
C ASP A 63 3.10 17.68 -0.74
N ASN A 64 2.11 17.29 -1.57
CA ASN A 64 1.53 17.99 -2.72
C ASN A 64 2.51 18.22 -3.89
N PRO A 65 2.13 17.96 -5.16
CA PRO A 65 0.76 17.86 -5.69
C PRO A 65 0.18 16.42 -5.77
N TYR A 66 -1.07 16.30 -6.24
CA TYR A 66 -1.79 15.02 -6.42
C TYR A 66 -1.56 14.41 -7.81
N TYR A 67 -1.57 13.08 -7.86
CA TYR A 67 -1.32 12.31 -9.06
C TYR A 67 -2.25 11.11 -9.19
N ILE A 68 -2.51 10.71 -10.44
CA ILE A 68 -2.98 9.37 -10.79
C ILE A 68 -1.81 8.63 -11.45
N GLU A 69 -1.60 7.39 -11.06
CA GLU A 69 -0.60 6.52 -11.68
C GLU A 69 -1.19 5.16 -12.06
N TRP A 70 -0.83 4.70 -13.26
CA TRP A 70 -1.10 3.37 -13.78
C TRP A 70 0.19 2.58 -13.80
N LEU A 71 0.28 1.57 -12.95
CA LEU A 71 1.36 0.61 -12.91
C LEU A 71 0.88 -0.71 -13.50
N TRP A 72 1.64 -1.21 -14.45
CA TRP A 72 1.29 -2.39 -15.20
C TRP A 72 2.47 -3.36 -15.22
N TYR A 73 2.26 -4.59 -14.72
CA TYR A 73 3.25 -5.65 -14.69
C TYR A 73 2.92 -6.79 -15.66
N GLN A 74 3.91 -7.17 -16.45
CA GLN A 74 3.94 -8.42 -17.21
C GLN A 74 5.28 -9.12 -16.99
N ARG A 75 5.34 -10.42 -17.27
CA ARG A 75 6.56 -11.25 -17.11
C ARG A 75 7.82 -10.68 -17.80
N ARG A 76 7.67 -9.80 -18.81
CA ARG A 76 8.79 -9.21 -19.57
C ARG A 76 9.15 -7.77 -19.16
N GLY A 77 8.42 -7.16 -18.23
CA GLY A 77 8.68 -5.78 -17.82
C GLY A 77 7.51 -5.12 -17.12
N VAL A 78 7.74 -3.90 -16.64
CA VAL A 78 6.73 -3.03 -16.02
C VAL A 78 6.66 -1.74 -16.82
N ALA A 79 5.45 -1.19 -16.94
CA ALA A 79 5.21 0.15 -17.45
C ALA A 79 4.55 0.99 -16.36
N SER A 80 4.94 2.26 -16.26
CA SER A 80 4.29 3.25 -15.40
C SER A 80 3.91 4.48 -16.23
N TYR A 81 2.73 5.02 -15.94
CA TYR A 81 2.24 6.27 -16.49
C TYR A 81 1.67 7.09 -15.35
N THR A 82 2.09 8.34 -15.24
CA THR A 82 1.63 9.24 -14.17
C THR A 82 1.08 10.52 -14.78
N VAL A 83 0.00 11.03 -14.20
CA VAL A 83 -0.60 12.31 -14.59
C VAL A 83 -0.92 13.12 -13.35
N ARG A 84 -0.68 14.43 -13.42
CA ARG A 84 -1.01 15.37 -12.35
C ARG A 84 -2.51 15.68 -12.37
N VAL A 85 -3.11 15.74 -11.20
CA VAL A 85 -4.52 16.05 -10.98
C VAL A 85 -4.69 16.97 -9.78
N GLU A 86 -5.90 17.45 -9.56
CA GLU A 86 -6.30 18.17 -8.36
C GLU A 86 -7.33 17.36 -7.58
N PRO A 87 -7.40 17.51 -6.24
CA PRO A 87 -8.49 16.91 -5.48
C PRO A 87 -9.82 17.55 -5.88
N ALA A 88 -10.86 16.73 -5.99
CA ALA A 88 -12.23 17.16 -6.22
C ALA A 88 -13.07 16.92 -4.97
N ALA A 89 -14.14 17.69 -4.82
CA ALA A 89 -15.14 17.42 -3.79
C ALA A 89 -15.67 15.99 -3.97
N HIS A 90 -15.69 15.23 -2.89
CA HIS A 90 -16.19 13.86 -2.86
C HIS A 90 -17.05 13.67 -1.62
N SER A 91 -18.16 12.94 -1.75
CA SER A 91 -19.03 12.60 -0.62
C SER A 91 -19.12 11.08 -0.47
N GLY A 92 -19.08 10.63 0.78
CA GLY A 92 -19.10 9.20 1.11
C GLY A 92 -17.72 8.52 0.95
N PRO A 93 -17.70 7.17 1.00
CA PRO A 93 -16.48 6.38 0.89
C PRO A 93 -15.86 6.43 -0.51
N GLY A 94 -14.61 6.88 -0.57
CA GLY A 94 -13.87 7.06 -1.80
C GLY A 94 -13.08 8.36 -1.84
N VAL A 95 -12.67 8.71 -3.05
CA VAL A 95 -12.00 9.96 -3.38
C VAL A 95 -12.30 10.30 -4.84
N SER A 96 -12.33 11.60 -5.16
CA SER A 96 -12.40 12.09 -6.54
C SER A 96 -11.25 13.06 -6.80
N MET A 97 -10.75 13.02 -8.03
CA MET A 97 -9.73 13.88 -8.59
C MET A 97 -10.24 14.49 -9.89
N LYS A 98 -9.87 15.74 -10.16
CA LYS A 98 -10.25 16.52 -11.34
C LYS A 98 -9.02 17.03 -12.10
N GLU A 99 -9.29 17.64 -13.24
CA GLU A 99 -8.34 18.22 -14.18
C GLU A 99 -7.40 19.25 -13.49
N PRO A 100 -6.21 19.55 -14.07
CA PRO A 100 -6.06 19.97 -15.47
C PRO A 100 -5.69 18.89 -16.51
N PHE A 101 -5.12 17.75 -16.11
CA PHE A 101 -4.56 16.76 -17.07
C PHE A 101 -5.17 15.35 -16.95
N GLY A 102 -6.15 15.17 -16.07
CA GLY A 102 -6.82 13.90 -15.88
C GLY A 102 -7.99 14.03 -14.91
N HIS A 103 -8.77 12.96 -14.79
CA HIS A 103 -9.80 12.86 -13.76
C HIS A 103 -9.81 11.42 -13.23
N GLY A 104 -10.26 11.26 -11.99
CA GLY A 104 -10.31 9.94 -11.39
C GLY A 104 -11.28 9.89 -10.23
N SER A 105 -11.87 8.74 -9.98
CA SER A 105 -12.65 8.50 -8.78
C SER A 105 -12.53 7.05 -8.34
N ILE A 106 -12.47 6.86 -7.03
CA ILE A 106 -12.74 5.59 -6.38
C ILE A 106 -14.00 5.84 -5.57
N ARG A 107 -15.02 5.00 -5.72
CA ARG A 107 -16.30 5.17 -5.04
C ARG A 107 -16.89 3.84 -4.62
N HIS A 108 -17.57 3.84 -3.48
CA HIS A 108 -18.29 2.67 -2.98
C HIS A 108 -19.76 2.71 -3.38
N VAL A 109 -20.25 1.65 -4.03
CA VAL A 109 -21.65 1.51 -4.45
C VAL A 109 -22.16 0.12 -4.06
N GLY A 110 -23.08 0.06 -3.09
CA GLY A 110 -23.60 -1.20 -2.56
C GLY A 110 -22.49 -2.04 -1.92
N SER A 111 -22.15 -3.18 -2.53
CA SER A 111 -21.06 -4.08 -2.11
C SER A 111 -19.81 -4.00 -3.01
N ARG A 112 -19.75 -2.99 -3.89
CA ARG A 112 -18.72 -2.86 -4.92
C ARG A 112 -17.93 -1.58 -4.72
N TRP A 113 -16.66 -1.63 -5.11
CA TRP A 113 -15.85 -0.45 -5.33
C TRP A 113 -15.64 -0.26 -6.82
N LEU A 114 -15.81 0.97 -7.28
CA LEU A 114 -15.64 1.37 -8.68
C LEU A 114 -14.43 2.30 -8.72
N LEU A 115 -13.50 2.03 -9.63
CA LEU A 115 -12.42 2.94 -9.97
C LEU A 115 -12.58 3.33 -11.43
N ASP A 116 -12.71 4.63 -11.66
CA ASP A 116 -12.72 5.24 -12.99
C ASP A 116 -11.57 6.24 -13.03
N ALA A 117 -10.68 6.16 -14.01
CA ALA A 117 -9.54 7.06 -14.12
C ALA A 117 -9.16 7.32 -15.57
N TYR A 118 -8.79 8.56 -15.87
CA TYR A 118 -8.31 9.01 -17.18
C TYR A 118 -7.15 9.99 -17.02
N GLY A 119 -6.10 9.80 -17.81
CA GLY A 119 -4.98 10.73 -17.95
C GLY A 119 -4.80 11.12 -19.41
N SER A 120 -5.00 12.40 -19.72
CA SER A 120 -4.99 12.90 -21.10
C SER A 120 -3.58 12.90 -21.71
N THR A 121 -2.55 13.22 -20.92
CA THR A 121 -1.15 13.33 -21.39
C THR A 121 -0.59 12.01 -21.92
N ASN A 122 -1.05 10.89 -21.34
CA ASN A 122 -0.53 9.56 -21.64
C ASN A 122 -1.62 8.66 -22.23
N ALA A 123 -2.77 9.21 -22.67
CA ALA A 123 -3.92 8.44 -23.16
C ALA A 123 -4.26 7.20 -22.30
N SER A 124 -4.12 7.31 -20.98
CA SER A 124 -4.26 6.19 -20.04
C SER A 124 -5.65 6.18 -19.43
N ARG A 125 -6.28 5.01 -19.34
CA ARG A 125 -7.65 4.81 -18.84
C ARG A 125 -7.72 3.60 -17.92
N ALA A 126 -8.59 3.68 -16.92
CA ALA A 126 -8.96 2.52 -16.13
C ALA A 126 -10.43 2.60 -15.74
N HIS A 127 -11.14 1.49 -15.96
CA HIS A 127 -12.50 1.27 -15.47
C HIS A 127 -12.51 -0.08 -14.78
N LEU A 128 -12.47 -0.08 -13.44
CA LEU A 128 -12.33 -1.28 -12.64
C LEU A 128 -13.48 -1.39 -11.64
N VAL A 129 -13.97 -2.62 -11.47
CA VAL A 129 -14.99 -2.98 -10.50
C VAL A 129 -14.43 -4.04 -9.58
N LEU A 130 -14.23 -3.70 -8.32
CA LEU A 130 -13.92 -4.65 -7.26
C LEU A 130 -15.23 -5.10 -6.59
N ARG A 131 -15.59 -6.37 -6.76
CA ARG A 131 -16.62 -7.03 -5.97
C ARG A 131 -16.01 -7.50 -4.65
N ALA A 132 -16.38 -6.84 -3.54
CA ALA A 132 -15.86 -7.18 -2.23
C ALA A 132 -16.39 -8.56 -1.79
N LEU A 133 -15.50 -9.51 -1.57
CA LEU A 133 -15.82 -10.84 -1.05
C LEU A 133 -15.58 -10.93 0.46
N ARG A 134 -14.60 -10.16 0.95
CA ARG A 134 -14.18 -10.20 2.35
C ARG A 134 -13.86 -8.80 2.85
N ARG A 135 -14.22 -8.56 4.12
CA ARG A 135 -13.75 -7.38 4.85
C ARG A 135 -12.23 -7.47 5.02
N GLY A 136 -11.54 -6.37 4.80
CA GLY A 136 -10.11 -6.28 5.05
C GLY A 136 -9.80 -5.79 6.47
N LEU A 137 -8.69 -5.07 6.60
CA LEU A 137 -8.09 -4.70 7.87
C LEU A 137 -7.64 -3.24 7.84
N THR A 138 -7.94 -2.50 8.89
CA THR A 138 -7.37 -1.18 9.16
C THR A 138 -6.37 -1.32 10.30
N VAL A 139 -5.17 -0.79 10.09
CA VAL A 139 -4.01 -0.88 10.97
C VAL A 139 -3.47 0.51 11.23
N GLY A 140 -3.03 0.75 12.46
CA GLY A 140 -2.34 1.96 12.86
C GLY A 140 -3.08 2.75 13.96
N PRO A 141 -2.40 3.73 14.57
CA PRO A 141 -1.13 4.31 14.12
C PRO A 141 0.07 3.36 14.29
N LEU A 142 0.92 3.28 13.28
CA LEU A 142 2.30 2.81 13.43
C LEU A 142 3.22 4.03 13.61
N PRO A 143 3.96 4.13 14.72
CA PRO A 143 4.82 5.28 14.97
C PRO A 143 6.01 5.28 13.99
N ALA A 144 6.18 6.39 13.29
CA ALA A 144 7.35 6.64 12.46
C ALA A 144 8.44 7.37 13.27
N SER A 145 8.07 8.39 14.04
CA SER A 145 8.91 9.12 15.01
C SER A 145 8.02 9.94 15.95
N ASP A 146 8.62 10.81 16.78
CA ASP A 146 7.89 11.67 17.72
C ASP A 146 6.75 12.44 17.04
N GLY A 147 5.51 12.12 17.42
CA GLY A 147 4.28 12.71 16.87
C GLY A 147 3.91 12.33 15.43
N ARG A 148 4.72 11.50 14.75
CA ARG A 148 4.53 11.11 13.34
C ARG A 148 4.14 9.65 13.23
N ALA A 149 3.15 9.35 12.38
CA ALA A 149 2.65 7.98 12.23
C ALA A 149 2.15 7.70 10.81
N ALA A 150 2.01 6.41 10.52
CA ALA A 150 1.38 5.88 9.32
C ALA A 150 0.21 4.97 9.67
N TRP A 151 -0.72 4.84 8.72
CA TRP A 151 -1.86 3.94 8.79
C TRP A 151 -2.06 3.24 7.45
N LEU A 152 -2.69 2.08 7.53
CA LEU A 152 -3.11 1.28 6.39
C LEU A 152 -4.57 0.89 6.57
N SER A 153 -5.35 0.97 5.51
CA SER A 153 -6.64 0.31 5.40
C SER A 153 -6.68 -0.51 4.13
N VAL A 154 -6.65 -1.84 4.25
CA VAL A 154 -7.11 -2.72 3.18
C VAL A 154 -8.62 -2.74 3.29
N VAL A 155 -9.29 -1.87 2.55
CA VAL A 155 -10.71 -1.55 2.73
C VAL A 155 -11.58 -2.73 2.29
N ALA A 156 -11.25 -3.31 1.14
CA ALA A 156 -11.94 -4.45 0.58
C ALA A 156 -10.97 -5.36 -0.16
N THR A 157 -11.31 -6.65 -0.20
CA THR A 157 -10.64 -7.65 -1.05
C THR A 157 -11.67 -8.50 -1.76
N GLY A 158 -11.33 -8.98 -2.95
CA GLY A 158 -12.24 -9.81 -3.73
C GLY A 158 -11.81 -9.96 -5.18
N LEU A 159 -12.79 -9.88 -6.09
CA LEU A 159 -12.57 -10.07 -7.52
C LEU A 159 -12.71 -8.75 -8.28
N VAL A 160 -11.75 -8.48 -9.16
CA VAL A 160 -11.69 -7.30 -10.01
C VAL A 160 -12.01 -7.70 -11.45
N ASP A 161 -12.97 -7.00 -12.03
CA ASP A 161 -13.23 -6.96 -13.47
C ASP A 161 -12.98 -5.56 -14.00
N GLY A 162 -12.75 -5.44 -15.30
CA GLY A 162 -12.67 -4.15 -15.95
C GLY A 162 -11.67 -4.08 -17.08
N VAL A 163 -11.27 -2.87 -17.42
CA VAL A 163 -10.27 -2.60 -18.45
C VAL A 163 -9.27 -1.55 -17.95
N VAL A 164 -8.00 -1.76 -18.29
CA VAL A 164 -6.94 -0.76 -18.16
C VAL A 164 -6.32 -0.57 -19.54
N GLU A 165 -6.23 0.67 -19.99
CA GLU A 165 -5.64 1.07 -21.26
C GLU A 165 -4.47 2.01 -20.97
N THR A 166 -3.35 1.76 -21.64
CA THR A 166 -2.13 2.57 -21.54
C THR A 166 -1.48 2.67 -22.92
N PRO A 167 -0.50 3.55 -23.13
CA PRO A 167 0.30 3.55 -24.36
C PRO A 167 0.97 2.21 -24.67
N SER A 168 1.28 1.41 -23.64
CA SER A 168 1.84 0.06 -23.81
C SER A 168 0.80 -1.02 -24.18
N GLY A 169 -0.49 -0.70 -24.17
CA GLY A 169 -1.57 -1.59 -24.58
C GLY A 169 -2.76 -1.64 -23.61
N THR A 170 -3.66 -2.58 -23.89
CA THR A 170 -4.92 -2.77 -23.15
C THR A 170 -4.99 -4.14 -22.47
N ILE A 171 -5.39 -4.18 -21.20
CA ILE A 171 -5.68 -5.40 -20.44
C ILE A 171 -7.14 -5.38 -20.01
N SER A 172 -7.86 -6.45 -20.34
CA SER A 172 -9.14 -6.77 -19.73
C SER A 172 -8.94 -7.69 -18.53
N LEU A 173 -9.51 -7.30 -17.40
CA LEU A 173 -9.54 -8.07 -16.16
C LEU A 173 -10.87 -8.81 -16.09
N ARG A 174 -10.79 -10.12 -15.86
CA ARG A 174 -11.96 -10.97 -15.63
C ARG A 174 -11.69 -11.90 -14.45
N GLY A 175 -12.32 -11.62 -13.32
CA GLY A 175 -12.19 -12.37 -12.09
C GLY A 175 -10.78 -12.34 -11.51
N TRP A 176 -10.04 -11.24 -11.67
CA TRP A 176 -8.69 -11.12 -11.10
C TRP A 176 -8.79 -10.96 -9.59
N TYR A 177 -7.81 -11.44 -8.85
CA TYR A 177 -7.77 -11.20 -7.41
C TYR A 177 -7.35 -9.77 -7.14
N GLY A 178 -8.04 -9.05 -6.26
CA GLY A 178 -7.65 -7.68 -5.98
C GLY A 178 -8.11 -7.13 -4.64
N ALA A 179 -7.63 -5.93 -4.37
CA ALA A 179 -7.90 -5.17 -3.16
C ALA A 179 -8.05 -3.68 -3.48
N HIS A 180 -8.87 -3.01 -2.68
CA HIS A 180 -8.83 -1.56 -2.55
C HIS A 180 -8.06 -1.22 -1.27
N VAL A 181 -7.00 -0.44 -1.41
CA VAL A 181 -6.11 -0.04 -0.32
C VAL A 181 -6.15 1.49 -0.17
N HIS A 182 -6.09 1.93 1.08
CA HIS A 182 -5.95 3.33 1.46
C HIS A 182 -4.85 3.47 2.53
N GLU A 183 -3.79 4.20 2.23
CA GLU A 183 -2.65 4.44 3.12
C GLU A 183 -2.50 5.94 3.38
N TRP A 184 -2.20 6.34 4.61
CA TRP A 184 -1.96 7.74 4.94
C TRP A 184 -0.91 7.92 6.03
N ALA A 185 -0.29 9.09 6.08
CA ALA A 185 0.76 9.44 7.04
C ALA A 185 0.70 10.92 7.44
N THR A 186 1.14 11.23 8.66
CA THR A 186 1.25 12.61 9.18
C THR A 186 2.64 13.24 8.96
N TYR A 187 3.47 12.60 8.15
CA TYR A 187 4.82 13.06 7.86
C TYR A 187 5.01 13.27 6.36
N ARG A 188 5.85 14.25 6.01
CA ARG A 188 6.36 14.33 4.65
C ARG A 188 7.39 13.25 4.44
N HIS A 189 7.38 12.71 3.24
CA HIS A 189 8.44 11.79 2.84
C HIS A 189 9.77 12.54 2.70
N SER A 190 9.73 13.79 2.21
CA SER A 190 10.88 14.70 2.13
C SER A 190 11.44 15.16 3.48
N ASP A 191 10.65 15.15 4.56
CA ASP A 191 11.12 15.49 5.93
C ASP A 191 12.05 14.40 6.51
N SER A 192 12.15 13.27 5.83
CA SER A 192 13.01 12.16 6.22
C SER A 192 14.41 12.35 5.62
N ARG A 193 15.38 12.85 6.41
CA ARG A 193 16.82 12.69 6.07
C ARG A 193 17.29 11.23 6.19
N ALA A 194 16.39 10.34 6.62
CA ALA A 194 16.61 8.92 6.80
C ALA A 194 15.44 8.13 6.25
N TYR A 195 15.74 7.03 5.57
CA TYR A 195 14.80 6.12 4.94
C TYR A 195 13.60 5.75 5.84
N VAL A 196 12.39 6.25 5.52
CA VAL A 196 11.14 5.70 6.08
C VAL A 196 10.56 4.70 5.09
N ARG A 197 10.74 3.42 5.41
CA ARG A 197 10.20 2.20 4.76
C ARG A 197 8.70 2.00 4.99
N ARG A 198 7.81 2.07 3.97
CA ARG A 198 6.44 1.54 4.07
C ARG A 198 6.25 0.34 3.15
N ASP A 199 6.21 -0.85 3.75
CA ASP A 199 6.06 -2.09 3.00
C ASP A 199 4.67 -2.66 3.14
N LEU A 200 3.98 -2.85 2.02
CA LEU A 200 2.75 -3.61 1.95
C LEU A 200 2.92 -4.80 1.01
N ALA A 201 2.63 -6.01 1.49
CA ALA A 201 2.51 -7.21 0.66
C ALA A 201 1.13 -7.86 0.86
N LEU A 202 0.39 -8.01 -0.24
CA LEU A 202 -0.85 -8.79 -0.31
C LEU A 202 -0.61 -10.05 -1.15
N ILE A 203 -0.85 -11.22 -0.57
CA ILE A 203 -0.58 -12.52 -1.19
C ILE A 203 -1.89 -13.26 -1.35
N TRP A 204 -2.30 -13.52 -2.59
CA TRP A 204 -3.49 -14.30 -2.90
C TRP A 204 -3.12 -15.73 -3.22
N ARG A 205 -3.31 -16.65 -2.27
CA ARG A 205 -3.17 -18.11 -2.52
C ARG A 205 -4.43 -18.69 -3.18
N SER A 206 -5.56 -18.06 -2.95
CA SER A 206 -6.84 -18.29 -3.62
C SER A 206 -7.75 -17.08 -3.41
N GLN A 207 -8.94 -17.09 -3.99
CA GLN A 207 -10.00 -16.10 -3.70
C GLN A 207 -10.43 -16.07 -2.22
N HIS A 208 -10.03 -17.06 -1.41
CA HIS A 208 -10.43 -17.20 -0.02
C HIS A 208 -9.27 -17.18 0.97
N ASP A 209 -8.03 -17.26 0.50
CA ASP A 209 -6.84 -17.18 1.34
C ASP A 209 -5.93 -16.05 0.90
N ILE A 210 -6.11 -14.92 1.57
CA ILE A 210 -5.38 -13.68 1.31
C ILE A 210 -4.56 -13.37 2.55
N ARG A 211 -3.24 -13.26 2.37
CA ARG A 211 -2.30 -12.90 3.44
C ARG A 211 -1.83 -11.48 3.25
N LEU A 212 -1.71 -10.78 4.36
CA LEU A 212 -1.22 -9.41 4.45
C LEU A 212 0.06 -9.42 5.28
N VAL A 213 1.07 -8.71 4.79
CA VAL A 213 2.16 -8.17 5.59
C VAL A 213 2.18 -6.67 5.37
N TRP A 214 2.17 -5.90 6.44
CA TRP A 214 2.44 -4.47 6.39
C TRP A 214 3.48 -4.10 7.43
N GLY A 215 4.46 -3.28 7.07
CA GLY A 215 5.56 -2.89 7.95
C GLY A 215 5.96 -1.44 7.75
N LEU A 216 6.35 -0.81 8.85
CA LEU A 216 6.94 0.52 8.89
C LEU A 216 8.34 0.44 9.51
N GLU A 217 9.31 1.01 8.82
CA GLU A 217 10.61 1.37 9.37
C GLU A 217 10.53 2.78 9.97
N PRO A 218 10.77 2.96 11.29
CA PRO A 218 10.82 4.28 11.91
C PRO A 218 11.94 5.16 11.32
N PHE A 219 11.78 6.50 11.41
CA PHE A 219 12.82 7.45 11.04
C PHE A 219 14.11 7.17 11.83
N ARG A 220 15.25 7.32 11.16
CA ARG A 220 16.58 7.13 11.77
C ARG A 220 17.42 8.39 11.74
N GLY A 221 18.51 8.41 12.51
CA GLY A 221 19.52 9.46 12.39
C GLY A 221 20.39 9.27 11.13
N PRO A 222 21.07 10.32 10.63
CA PRO A 222 21.94 10.26 9.45
C PRO A 222 23.07 9.21 9.50
N ALA A 223 23.50 8.82 10.71
CA ALA A 223 24.53 7.80 10.90
C ALA A 223 24.02 6.34 10.74
N GLN A 224 22.71 6.14 10.63
CA GLN A 224 22.05 4.82 10.61
C GLN A 224 21.46 4.48 9.22
N VAL A 225 21.84 5.25 8.19
CA VAL A 225 21.21 5.31 6.87
C VAL A 225 21.68 4.17 5.95
N THR A 226 22.78 3.50 6.27
CA THR A 226 23.43 2.52 5.37
C THR A 226 22.94 1.07 5.53
N GLU A 227 22.34 0.69 6.66
CA GLU A 227 21.86 -0.68 6.90
C GLU A 227 20.45 -0.71 7.51
N PRO A 228 19.51 -1.55 7.02
CA PRO A 228 18.26 -1.79 7.71
C PRO A 228 18.56 -2.46 9.05
N ASP A 229 18.01 -1.87 10.09
CA ASP A 229 17.91 -2.48 11.42
C ASP A 229 16.53 -3.13 11.51
N ASP A 230 16.51 -4.45 11.31
CA ASP A 230 15.31 -5.28 11.39
C ASP A 230 14.69 -5.30 12.80
N SER A 231 15.41 -4.84 13.83
CA SER A 231 14.93 -4.82 15.22
C SER A 231 13.94 -3.70 15.50
N VAL A 232 13.97 -2.62 14.71
CA VAL A 232 13.06 -1.46 14.86
C VAL A 232 11.83 -1.51 13.96
N TRP A 233 11.82 -2.40 12.97
CA TRP A 233 10.65 -2.58 12.11
C TRP A 233 9.46 -3.11 12.91
N ARG A 234 8.31 -2.45 12.72
CA ARG A 234 7.04 -2.79 13.36
C ARG A 234 5.98 -2.93 12.29
N GLY A 235 5.08 -3.88 12.46
CA GLY A 235 4.08 -4.16 11.44
C GLY A 235 2.99 -5.10 11.88
N VAL A 236 2.19 -5.53 10.91
CA VAL A 236 1.14 -6.51 11.09
C VAL A 236 1.27 -7.60 10.05
N ARG A 237 1.07 -8.84 10.49
CA ARG A 237 0.76 -9.96 9.61
C ARG A 237 -0.70 -10.32 9.81
N ALA A 238 -1.44 -10.55 8.72
CA ALA A 238 -2.83 -10.97 8.82
C ALA A 238 -3.22 -12.00 7.76
N ARG A 239 -4.27 -12.77 8.05
CA ARG A 239 -5.11 -13.41 7.03
C ARG A 239 -6.40 -12.62 6.90
N LEU A 240 -6.72 -12.09 5.73
CA LEU A 240 -7.89 -11.22 5.56
C LEU A 240 -9.18 -12.05 5.52
N GLY A 241 -10.24 -11.52 6.14
CA GLY A 241 -11.53 -12.19 6.25
C GLY A 241 -11.62 -13.34 7.26
N ALA A 242 -10.63 -13.49 8.15
CA ALA A 242 -10.73 -14.33 9.35
C ALA A 242 -10.71 -13.43 10.61
N SER A 243 -11.58 -13.72 11.57
CA SER A 243 -11.91 -12.82 12.68
C SER A 243 -10.79 -12.65 13.73
N ARG A 244 -9.75 -13.49 13.73
CA ARG A 244 -8.65 -13.49 14.73
C ARG A 244 -7.27 -13.85 14.16
N SER A 245 -6.99 -13.44 12.92
CA SER A 245 -5.79 -13.86 12.20
C SER A 245 -4.77 -12.74 12.00
N ALA A 246 -4.94 -11.60 12.67
CA ALA A 246 -4.00 -10.49 12.66
C ALA A 246 -3.16 -10.50 13.94
N CYS A 247 -1.91 -10.10 13.81
CA CYS A 247 -0.94 -10.09 14.89
C CYS A 247 0.10 -8.99 14.64
N ALA A 248 0.59 -8.40 15.72
CA ALA A 248 1.78 -7.53 15.65
C ALA A 248 2.96 -8.39 15.21
N ALA A 249 3.64 -7.97 14.16
CA ALA A 249 4.72 -8.72 13.54
C ALA A 249 6.02 -7.93 13.56
N ARG A 250 7.12 -8.65 13.80
CA ARG A 250 8.45 -8.17 13.39
C ARG A 250 8.58 -8.44 11.90
N VAL A 251 8.81 -7.38 11.14
CA VAL A 251 8.97 -7.42 9.70
C VAL A 251 10.45 -7.23 9.40
N ARG A 252 11.01 -8.08 8.53
CA ARG A 252 12.44 -8.13 8.23
C ARG A 252 12.64 -8.14 6.72
N ARG A 253 13.59 -7.34 6.23
CA ARG A 253 14.12 -7.42 4.87
C ARG A 253 15.55 -7.95 4.87
N TRP A 254 15.95 -8.67 3.83
CA TRP A 254 17.25 -9.35 3.82
C TRP A 254 18.32 -8.58 3.06
N ARG A 255 19.15 -7.78 3.75
CA ARG A 255 20.22 -6.95 3.15
C ARG A 255 19.68 -5.86 2.22
N LEU A 256 20.54 -4.91 1.93
CA LEU A 256 20.34 -3.80 1.03
C LEU A 256 21.46 -3.88 0.00
N GLN A 257 21.15 -3.72 -1.29
CA GLN A 257 22.20 -3.69 -2.30
C GLN A 257 22.47 -2.26 -2.78
N PRO A 258 23.74 -1.85 -2.94
CA PRO A 258 24.07 -0.59 -3.59
C PRO A 258 23.45 -0.54 -4.99
N GLY A 259 22.66 0.50 -5.28
CA GLY A 259 22.07 0.77 -6.58
C GLY A 259 22.83 1.83 -7.37
N PRO A 260 22.63 1.92 -8.70
CA PRO A 260 23.45 2.74 -9.60
C PRO A 260 23.33 4.27 -9.45
N LEU A 261 22.61 4.80 -8.45
CA LEU A 261 22.33 6.24 -8.32
C LEU A 261 22.13 6.69 -6.85
N SER A 262 22.94 6.20 -5.91
CA SER A 262 22.80 6.49 -4.45
C SER A 262 21.52 5.93 -3.80
N TYR A 263 20.75 5.11 -4.53
CA TYR A 263 19.61 4.36 -3.99
C TYR A 263 20.07 3.06 -3.38
N VAL A 264 19.46 2.67 -2.28
CA VAL A 264 19.64 1.34 -1.74
C VAL A 264 18.53 0.44 -2.26
N VAL A 265 18.89 -0.49 -3.15
CA VAL A 265 17.93 -1.37 -3.81
C VAL A 265 17.38 -2.35 -2.79
N PRO A 266 16.04 -2.42 -2.66
CA PRO A 266 15.41 -3.30 -1.70
C PRO A 266 15.63 -4.75 -2.10
N THR A 267 15.87 -5.59 -1.11
CA THR A 267 15.98 -7.02 -1.38
C THR A 267 14.63 -7.66 -1.53
N THR A 268 14.63 -8.74 -2.31
CA THR A 268 13.43 -9.45 -2.77
C THR A 268 12.71 -10.22 -1.68
N ARG A 269 13.07 -10.09 -0.39
CA ARG A 269 12.53 -10.93 0.68
C ARG A 269 11.96 -10.10 1.82
N LEU A 270 10.65 -10.22 2.02
CA LEU A 270 9.94 -9.69 3.19
C LEU A 270 9.55 -10.86 4.10
N ARG A 271 9.95 -10.83 5.36
CA ARG A 271 9.58 -11.85 6.36
C ARG A 271 8.83 -11.21 7.51
N ALA A 272 7.65 -11.72 7.83
CA ALA A 272 6.87 -11.31 8.99
C ALA A 272 6.64 -12.48 9.95
N SER A 273 6.84 -12.26 11.24
CA SER A 273 6.68 -13.29 12.28
C SER A 273 5.93 -12.75 13.50
N CYS A 274 5.02 -13.57 14.04
CA CYS A 274 4.15 -13.20 15.17
C CYS A 274 3.69 -14.45 15.95
N GLY A 275 4.63 -15.21 16.52
CA GLY A 275 4.33 -16.56 17.02
C GLY A 275 4.05 -17.55 15.88
N GLY A 276 4.65 -18.74 15.93
CA GLY A 276 4.50 -19.75 14.87
C GLY A 276 5.27 -19.46 13.57
N ALA A 277 4.94 -20.21 12.52
CA ALA A 277 5.71 -20.21 11.28
C ALA A 277 5.70 -18.82 10.60
N PRO A 278 6.87 -18.30 10.20
CA PRO A 278 6.99 -17.00 9.56
C PRO A 278 6.32 -16.98 8.18
N LEU A 279 5.74 -15.85 7.81
CA LEU A 279 5.36 -15.59 6.42
C LEU A 279 6.56 -14.94 5.72
N ALA A 280 7.15 -15.66 4.78
CA ALA A 280 8.21 -15.12 3.93
C ALA A 280 7.67 -14.95 2.51
N VAL A 281 7.91 -13.79 1.93
CA VAL A 281 7.50 -13.44 0.58
C VAL A 281 8.76 -13.16 -0.21
N ARG A 282 8.89 -13.81 -1.38
CA ARG A 282 10.00 -13.57 -2.30
C ARG A 282 9.48 -12.90 -3.57
N HIS A 283 10.15 -11.85 -4.02
CA HIS A 283 9.94 -11.32 -5.37
C HIS A 283 10.33 -12.41 -6.39
N PRO A 284 9.48 -12.69 -7.39
CA PRO A 284 9.56 -13.89 -8.24
C PRO A 284 10.83 -13.96 -9.07
N ASP A 285 11.35 -12.81 -9.49
CA ASP A 285 12.42 -12.78 -10.49
C ASP A 285 13.77 -13.21 -9.93
N GLY A 286 13.90 -13.39 -8.60
CA GLY A 286 15.09 -13.93 -7.94
C GLY A 286 16.34 -13.07 -8.03
N GLY A 287 16.42 -12.20 -9.03
CA GLY A 287 17.37 -11.14 -9.23
C GLY A 287 17.07 -9.93 -8.37
N VAL A 288 18.11 -9.16 -8.15
CA VAL A 288 18.08 -7.83 -7.55
C VAL A 288 17.27 -6.96 -8.49
N GLY A 289 16.10 -6.51 -8.05
CA GLY A 289 15.18 -5.77 -8.90
C GLY A 289 14.50 -6.62 -9.97
N GLY A 290 13.18 -6.77 -9.88
CA GLY A 290 12.45 -6.23 -11.03
C GLY A 290 12.86 -4.75 -11.07
N THR A 291 13.39 -4.26 -12.19
CA THR A 291 14.08 -2.95 -12.32
C THR A 291 13.62 -1.97 -11.23
N PRO A 292 14.48 -1.54 -10.28
CA PRO A 292 14.10 -0.53 -9.30
C PRO A 292 13.56 0.68 -10.05
N TRP A 293 12.25 0.87 -9.97
CA TRP A 293 11.56 1.93 -10.69
C TRP A 293 11.66 3.20 -9.85
N VAL A 294 12.72 3.98 -10.10
CA VAL A 294 12.85 5.33 -9.55
C VAL A 294 11.93 6.24 -10.37
N PHE A 295 10.67 6.33 -9.97
CA PHE A 295 9.74 7.28 -10.60
C PHE A 295 9.13 8.16 -9.52
N GLY A 296 9.48 9.44 -9.52
CA GLY A 296 8.85 10.45 -8.67
C GLY A 296 8.89 10.13 -7.17
N GLU A 297 10.06 9.74 -6.66
CA GLU A 297 10.33 9.60 -5.22
C GLU A 297 9.47 8.57 -4.44
N THR A 298 8.88 7.57 -5.11
CA THR A 298 8.21 6.41 -4.47
C THR A 298 8.57 5.12 -5.21
N PHE A 299 8.72 4.00 -4.49
CA PHE A 299 8.95 2.68 -5.07
C PHE A 299 7.65 1.86 -5.03
N THR A 300 7.11 1.43 -6.16
CA THR A 300 6.03 0.43 -6.14
C THR A 300 6.48 -0.82 -6.88
N GLY A 301 6.72 -1.90 -6.15
CA GLY A 301 6.97 -3.21 -6.75
C GLY A 301 5.66 -3.98 -6.89
N LEU A 302 5.31 -4.48 -8.06
CA LEU A 302 4.26 -5.51 -8.18
C LEU A 302 4.96 -6.83 -8.46
N ALA A 303 4.69 -7.83 -7.64
CA ALA A 303 5.28 -9.14 -7.78
C ALA A 303 4.23 -10.20 -8.12
N THR A 304 4.73 -11.31 -8.57
CA THR A 304 3.95 -12.52 -8.75
C THR A 304 4.61 -13.65 -7.98
N SER A 305 3.93 -14.74 -7.66
CA SER A 305 4.60 -15.89 -7.06
C SER A 305 3.99 -17.18 -7.57
N ASN A 306 4.77 -18.26 -7.49
CA ASN A 306 4.31 -19.61 -7.79
C ASN A 306 3.26 -20.13 -6.79
N ILE A 307 3.02 -19.39 -5.70
CA ILE A 307 1.99 -19.68 -4.67
C ILE A 307 0.79 -18.71 -4.83
N GLY A 308 0.75 -17.94 -5.92
CA GLY A 308 -0.29 -16.96 -6.26
C GLY A 308 0.21 -15.52 -6.38
N GLY A 309 -0.69 -14.58 -6.67
CA GLY A 309 -0.36 -13.18 -6.95
C GLY A 309 0.16 -12.40 -5.73
N VAL A 310 1.14 -11.51 -5.90
CA VAL A 310 1.70 -10.70 -4.80
C VAL A 310 1.77 -9.21 -5.13
N GLY A 311 0.80 -8.42 -4.67
CA GLY A 311 0.91 -6.97 -4.77
C GLY A 311 1.87 -6.44 -3.71
N PHE A 312 3.02 -5.88 -4.10
CA PHE A 312 3.84 -5.08 -3.19
C PHE A 312 3.55 -3.57 -3.38
N LEU A 313 3.89 -2.77 -2.38
CA LEU A 313 4.13 -1.33 -2.49
C LEU A 313 5.28 -1.05 -1.52
N GLU A 314 6.25 -0.23 -1.94
CA GLU A 314 7.46 0.02 -1.15
C GLU A 314 7.74 1.49 -0.77
N GLU A 315 7.44 2.54 -1.50
CA GLU A 315 7.70 3.93 -1.08
C GLU A 315 9.03 4.20 -0.33
N THR A 316 10.17 4.04 -1.02
CA THR A 316 11.44 4.57 -0.52
C THR A 316 11.65 6.01 -0.99
N VAL A 317 12.10 6.87 -0.09
CA VAL A 317 12.53 8.25 -0.40
C VAL A 317 14.05 8.26 -0.59
N PRO A 318 14.60 8.91 -1.64
CA PRO A 318 16.04 9.14 -1.72
C PRO A 318 16.55 9.95 -0.53
N ALA A 319 17.71 9.56 0.00
CA ALA A 319 18.54 10.46 0.77
C ALA A 319 19.17 11.45 -0.22
N TRP A 320 18.92 12.73 -0.02
CA TRP A 320 19.67 13.81 -0.68
C TRP A 320 20.88 14.16 0.18
#